data_AF-A0A818WR81-F1
#
_entry.id   AF-A0A818WR81-F1
#
_cell.length_a   1.000
_cell.length_b   1.000
_cell.length_c   1.000
_cell.angle_alpha   90.00
_cell.angle_beta   90.00
_cell.angle_gamma   90.00
#
_symmetry.space_group_name_H-M   'P 1'
#
loop_
_entity.id
_entity.type
_entity.pdbx_description
1 polymer ?
#
loop_
_entity_poly.entity_id
_entity_poly.type
_entity_poly.pdbx_seq_one_letter_code
_entity_poly.pdbx_strand_id
1 'polypeptide(L)'
;MRTEDVQYLQLLERLRNGHCNRDDYELLLTRVVGQPSVGSLRASPWNKAPILVFRNEVRTQLNNKAVIYKAIEMGQRLIVCVAQDTIKGKQIEDPTLIKKLLELSDSKTEHLPGLLPLVPGMPVILTQNIAIELGLINGMNGIFRQLVYEEESVSTEVLSDTFPNNTQYIHRPLYALVEITKSKIECNLTSLQSNLVPIPLMEQTFQINITDVLPKDKRPKSNRKATLSIKRCALPLVPAYCITTHKSQGQTLNNVVIDLKLPKENDDIAAIYVPLPRVKRLADLVILRHFDYQVLLIKPNLPAPIAESTDDLIVNQGDSRVNLDDGIDSEIITLVNHLSNDASSINTPLTSKPSSVTIPTSTQHSTIRAAASSNYMAHATKK
;
A
#
# COMPACT_ATOMS: atom_id res chain seq x y z
N MET A 1 3.35 25.31 -9.26
CA MET A 1 4.47 25.23 -8.31
C MET A 1 5.73 25.57 -9.09
N ARG A 2 6.46 26.63 -8.72
CA ARG A 2 7.66 27.07 -9.48
C ARG A 2 8.84 26.17 -9.10
N THR A 3 9.30 25.34 -10.03
CA THR A 3 10.60 24.66 -9.96
C THR A 3 11.70 25.73 -9.94
N GLU A 4 12.67 25.62 -9.03
CA GLU A 4 13.80 26.55 -8.91
C GLU A 4 14.86 26.30 -10.00
N ASP A 5 14.78 25.13 -10.61
CA ASP A 5 15.63 24.66 -11.70
C ASP A 5 14.97 25.00 -13.05
N VAL A 6 15.53 26.02 -13.73
CA VAL A 6 15.02 26.53 -15.02
C VAL A 6 15.11 25.47 -16.11
N GLN A 7 16.20 24.69 -16.12
CA GLN A 7 16.40 23.64 -17.12
C GLN A 7 15.35 22.53 -16.94
N TYR A 8 15.09 22.15 -15.68
CA TYR A 8 14.06 21.17 -15.37
C TYR A 8 12.64 21.68 -15.65
N LEU A 9 12.34 22.95 -15.33
CA LEU A 9 11.06 23.57 -15.69
C LEU A 9 10.79 23.48 -17.19
N GLN A 10 11.78 23.83 -18.02
CA GLN A 10 11.66 23.79 -19.47
C GLN A 10 11.44 22.37 -19.99
N LEU A 11 12.13 21.38 -19.41
CA LEU A 11 11.89 19.97 -19.70
C LEU A 11 10.45 19.58 -19.38
N LEU A 12 9.94 19.93 -18.20
CA LEU A 12 8.57 19.60 -17.79
C LEU A 12 7.51 20.27 -18.70
N GLU A 13 7.77 21.49 -19.18
CA GLU A 13 6.91 22.18 -20.13
C GLU A 13 6.89 21.50 -21.49
N ARG A 14 8.05 21.06 -21.99
CA ARG A 14 8.14 20.26 -23.22
C ARG A 14 7.44 18.91 -23.07
N LEU A 15 7.65 18.24 -21.93
CA LEU A 15 7.01 16.96 -21.60
C LEU A 15 5.49 17.09 -21.61
N ARG A 16 4.95 18.15 -21.01
CA ARG A 16 3.49 18.41 -20.96
C ARG A 16 2.86 18.45 -22.36
N ASN A 17 3.61 18.94 -23.34
CA ASN A 17 3.13 19.13 -24.70
C ASN A 17 3.50 17.97 -25.64
N GLY A 18 4.22 16.95 -25.15
CA GLY A 18 4.77 15.86 -25.97
C GLY A 18 5.85 16.33 -26.93
N HIS A 19 6.59 17.37 -26.57
CA HIS A 19 7.67 17.98 -27.37
C HIS A 19 9.05 17.79 -26.72
N CYS A 20 9.21 16.77 -25.86
CA CYS A 20 10.52 16.42 -25.34
C CYS A 20 11.50 16.12 -26.47
N ASN A 21 12.74 16.56 -26.30
CA ASN A 21 13.81 16.36 -27.27
C ASN A 21 14.87 15.39 -26.71
N ARG A 22 15.92 15.15 -27.50
CA ARG A 22 16.98 14.23 -27.09
C ARG A 22 17.75 14.75 -25.87
N ASP A 23 17.96 16.06 -25.75
CA ASP A 23 18.66 16.65 -24.60
C ASP A 23 17.86 16.42 -23.30
N ASP A 24 16.53 16.51 -23.34
CA ASP A 24 15.66 16.18 -22.20
C ASP A 24 15.83 14.72 -21.76
N TYR A 25 15.93 13.81 -22.73
CA TYR A 25 16.13 12.40 -22.47
C TYR A 25 17.49 12.12 -21.85
N GLU A 26 18.57 12.66 -22.43
CA GLU A 26 19.92 12.51 -21.87
C GLU A 26 20.01 13.13 -20.48
N LEU A 27 19.33 14.27 -20.23
CA LEU A 27 19.25 14.88 -18.92
C LEU A 27 18.59 13.96 -17.88
N LEU A 28 17.47 13.30 -18.23
CA LEU A 28 16.83 12.32 -17.35
C LEU A 28 17.68 11.06 -17.18
N LEU A 29 18.40 10.62 -18.22
CA LEU A 29 19.31 9.48 -18.11
C LEU A 29 20.39 9.70 -17.06
N THR A 30 20.86 10.93 -16.83
CA THR A 30 21.81 11.22 -15.74
C THR A 30 21.28 10.85 -14.36
N ARG A 31 19.95 10.78 -14.19
CA ARG A 31 19.25 10.46 -12.94
C ARG A 31 18.85 9.00 -12.81
N VAL A 32 19.25 8.14 -13.75
CA VAL A 32 19.04 6.69 -13.66
C VAL A 32 19.99 6.10 -12.62
N VAL A 33 19.52 5.13 -11.83
CA VAL A 33 20.36 4.39 -10.88
C VAL A 33 21.62 3.85 -11.57
N GLY A 34 22.76 3.97 -10.88
CA GLY A 34 24.07 3.54 -11.38
C GLY A 34 24.86 4.65 -12.06
N GLN A 35 24.21 5.77 -12.39
CA GLN A 35 24.91 6.96 -12.87
C GLN A 35 25.70 7.66 -11.75
N PRO A 36 26.84 8.30 -12.05
CA PRO A 36 27.65 9.00 -11.05
C PRO A 36 26.90 10.12 -10.30
N SER A 37 25.86 10.69 -10.91
CA SER A 37 25.05 11.75 -10.28
C SER A 37 24.06 11.22 -9.23
N VAL A 38 23.85 9.90 -9.18
CA VAL A 38 22.93 9.23 -8.28
C VAL A 38 23.73 8.53 -7.18
N GLY A 39 23.67 9.10 -5.97
CA GLY A 39 24.23 8.47 -4.79
C GLY A 39 23.49 7.20 -4.38
N SER A 40 24.01 6.51 -3.36
CA SER A 40 23.37 5.30 -2.83
C SER A 40 21.93 5.58 -2.40
N LEU A 41 21.01 4.72 -2.83
CA LEU A 41 19.60 4.84 -2.42
C LEU A 41 19.38 4.46 -0.94
N ARG A 42 20.38 3.84 -0.28
CA ARG A 42 20.40 3.57 1.17
C ARG A 42 20.65 4.82 2.00
N ALA A 43 21.25 5.84 1.40
CA ALA A 43 21.56 7.08 2.10
C ALA A 43 20.36 8.02 2.11
N SER A 44 20.33 8.91 3.10
CA SER A 44 19.41 10.04 3.08
C SER A 44 19.72 10.93 1.86
N PRO A 45 18.69 11.45 1.15
CA PRO A 45 17.26 11.37 1.47
C PRO A 45 16.52 10.17 0.87
N TRP A 46 17.16 9.37 0.01
CA TRP A 46 16.53 8.33 -0.79
C TRP A 46 15.97 7.17 0.03
N ASN A 47 16.58 6.84 1.16
CA ASN A 47 16.08 5.81 2.08
C ASN A 47 14.72 6.12 2.73
N LYS A 48 14.24 7.36 2.58
CA LYS A 48 12.91 7.82 3.03
C LYS A 48 12.02 8.28 1.87
N ALA A 49 12.56 8.29 0.64
CA ALA A 49 11.82 8.72 -0.53
C ALA A 49 10.85 7.60 -0.96
N PRO A 50 9.58 7.92 -1.25
CA PRO A 50 8.66 6.93 -1.76
C PRO A 50 9.03 6.54 -3.21
N ILE A 51 8.76 5.28 -3.54
CA ILE A 51 8.86 4.79 -4.91
C ILE A 51 7.51 4.99 -5.60
N LEU A 52 7.49 5.69 -6.73
CA LEU A 52 6.30 5.83 -7.56
C LEU A 52 6.30 4.81 -8.71
N VAL A 53 5.18 4.12 -8.84
CA VAL A 53 4.92 3.18 -9.94
C VAL A 53 3.55 3.44 -10.55
N PHE A 54 3.35 3.03 -11.81
CA PHE A 54 2.06 3.23 -12.47
C PHE A 54 1.02 2.21 -12.03
N ARG A 55 1.42 0.95 -11.84
CA ARG A 55 0.50 -0.18 -11.62
C ARG A 55 0.35 -0.56 -10.15
N ASN A 56 -0.88 -0.87 -9.77
CA ASN A 56 -1.17 -1.32 -8.41
C ASN A 56 -0.53 -2.67 -8.08
N GLU A 57 -0.47 -3.60 -9.03
CA GLU A 57 0.16 -4.91 -8.81
C GLU A 57 1.65 -4.77 -8.52
N VAL A 58 2.34 -3.90 -9.28
CA VAL A 58 3.76 -3.60 -9.08
C VAL A 58 3.97 -2.97 -7.71
N ARG A 59 3.11 -2.02 -7.32
CA ARG A 59 3.14 -1.40 -5.98
C ARG A 59 3.07 -2.47 -4.90
N THR A 60 2.11 -3.39 -4.97
CA THR A 60 1.92 -4.46 -3.98
C THR A 60 3.14 -5.38 -3.89
N GLN A 61 3.67 -5.84 -5.02
CA GLN A 61 4.86 -6.70 -5.04
C GLN A 61 6.11 -6.01 -4.47
N LEU A 62 6.34 -4.74 -4.85
CA LEU A 62 7.44 -3.94 -4.32
C LEU A 62 7.34 -3.74 -2.82
N ASN A 63 6.14 -3.41 -2.34
CA ASN A 63 5.88 -3.23 -0.92
C ASN A 63 6.10 -4.53 -0.14
N ASN A 64 5.61 -5.67 -0.63
CA ASN A 64 5.83 -6.97 0.02
C ASN A 64 7.32 -7.28 0.13
N LYS A 65 8.08 -7.10 -0.96
CA LYS A 65 9.55 -7.26 -0.95
C LYS A 65 10.20 -6.30 0.05
N ALA A 66 9.87 -5.02 0.02
CA ALA A 66 10.44 -4.01 0.92
C ALA A 66 10.23 -4.37 2.40
N VAL A 67 9.04 -4.87 2.77
CA VAL A 67 8.76 -5.31 4.14
C VAL A 67 9.56 -6.55 4.52
N ILE A 68 9.70 -7.54 3.62
CA ILE A 68 10.55 -8.72 3.83
C ILE A 68 11.99 -8.30 4.12
N TYR A 69 12.55 -7.41 3.31
CA TYR A 69 13.90 -6.92 3.51
C TYR A 69 14.07 -6.14 4.80
N LYS A 70 13.10 -5.30 5.15
CA LYS A 70 13.13 -4.57 6.41
C LYS A 70 13.11 -5.51 7.61
N ALA A 71 12.34 -6.59 7.55
CA ALA A 71 12.34 -7.63 8.59
C ALA A 71 13.72 -8.29 8.75
N ILE A 72 14.37 -8.64 7.63
CA ILE A 72 15.72 -9.21 7.63
C ILE A 72 16.74 -8.20 8.21
N GLU A 73 16.72 -6.96 7.73
CA GLU A 73 17.61 -5.88 8.17
C GLU A 73 17.51 -5.65 9.68
N MET A 74 16.28 -5.65 10.23
CA MET A 74 16.03 -5.43 11.65
C MET A 74 16.24 -6.67 12.51
N GLY A 75 16.53 -7.84 11.92
CA GLY A 75 16.59 -9.11 12.64
C GLY A 75 15.25 -9.48 13.29
N GLN A 76 14.12 -9.01 12.73
CA GLN A 76 12.78 -9.26 13.23
C GLN A 76 12.06 -10.31 12.37
N ARG A 77 11.16 -11.06 12.99
CA ARG A 77 10.29 -11.99 12.25
C ARG A 77 9.22 -11.19 11.49
N LEU A 78 8.99 -11.58 10.24
CA LEU A 78 7.90 -11.03 9.45
C LEU A 78 6.56 -11.54 9.99
N ILE A 79 5.62 -10.61 10.20
CA ILE A 79 4.24 -10.90 10.57
C ILE A 79 3.38 -10.64 9.34
N VAL A 80 2.47 -11.55 9.00
CA VAL A 80 1.46 -11.36 7.95
C VAL A 80 0.08 -11.48 8.57
N CYS A 81 -0.66 -10.39 8.57
CA CYS A 81 -2.05 -10.37 8.99
C CYS A 81 -2.92 -10.95 7.87
N VAL A 82 -3.72 -11.97 8.19
CA VAL A 82 -4.58 -12.68 7.22
C VAL A 82 -5.99 -12.14 7.32
N ALA A 83 -6.56 -11.75 6.18
CA ALA A 83 -7.95 -11.30 6.11
C ALA A 83 -8.94 -12.45 6.37
N GLN A 84 -10.10 -12.10 6.92
CA GLN A 84 -11.18 -13.04 7.18
C GLN A 84 -12.31 -12.84 6.16
N ASP A 85 -12.52 -13.83 5.30
CA ASP A 85 -13.51 -13.78 4.24
C ASP A 85 -14.72 -14.66 4.57
N THR A 86 -15.93 -14.14 4.35
CA THR A 86 -17.19 -14.86 4.56
C THR A 86 -18.13 -14.74 3.37
N ILE A 87 -18.95 -15.76 3.16
CA ILE A 87 -20.01 -15.80 2.15
C ILE A 87 -21.35 -15.94 2.87
N LYS A 88 -22.24 -14.95 2.72
CA LYS A 88 -23.56 -14.95 3.38
C LYS A 88 -23.46 -15.23 4.90
N GLY A 89 -22.42 -14.68 5.54
CA GLY A 89 -22.15 -14.84 6.97
C GLY A 89 -21.51 -16.18 7.39
N LYS A 90 -21.21 -17.08 6.45
CA LYS A 90 -20.52 -18.35 6.72
C LYS A 90 -19.04 -18.25 6.36
N GLN A 91 -18.20 -18.90 7.17
CA GLN A 91 -16.78 -19.07 6.88
C GLN A 91 -16.60 -19.88 5.59
N ILE A 92 -15.55 -19.56 4.85
CA ILE A 92 -15.19 -20.27 3.63
C ILE A 92 -14.33 -21.46 4.05
N GLU A 93 -14.70 -22.67 3.60
CA GLU A 93 -13.97 -23.90 3.94
C GLU A 93 -13.07 -24.40 2.79
N ASP A 94 -13.35 -24.05 1.53
CA ASP A 94 -12.56 -24.51 0.38
C ASP A 94 -11.18 -23.82 0.36
N PRO A 95 -10.06 -24.54 0.61
CA PRO A 95 -8.73 -23.94 0.70
C PRO A 95 -8.28 -23.27 -0.61
N THR A 96 -8.76 -23.78 -1.76
CA THR A 96 -8.44 -23.21 -3.07
C THR A 96 -9.07 -21.84 -3.25
N LEU A 97 -10.31 -21.70 -2.77
CA LEU A 97 -11.04 -20.43 -2.81
C LEU A 97 -10.41 -19.43 -1.84
N ILE A 98 -10.09 -19.87 -0.61
CA ILE A 98 -9.41 -19.04 0.39
C ILE A 98 -8.09 -18.48 -0.17
N LYS A 99 -7.19 -19.35 -0.68
CA LYS A 99 -5.90 -18.91 -1.22
C LYS A 99 -6.08 -17.86 -2.32
N LYS A 100 -6.98 -18.10 -3.27
CA LYS A 100 -7.20 -17.15 -4.37
C LYS A 100 -7.80 -15.83 -3.92
N LEU A 101 -8.72 -15.84 -2.95
CA LEU A 101 -9.27 -14.61 -2.39
C LEU A 101 -8.19 -13.78 -1.70
N LEU A 102 -7.32 -14.43 -0.93
CA LEU A 102 -6.20 -13.78 -0.25
C LEU A 102 -5.18 -13.16 -1.23
N GLU A 103 -5.01 -13.76 -2.40
CA GLU A 103 -4.12 -13.29 -3.48
C GLU A 103 -4.73 -12.21 -4.39
N LEU A 104 -6.02 -11.87 -4.24
CA LEU A 104 -6.63 -10.79 -5.01
C LEU A 104 -5.95 -9.45 -4.71
N SER A 105 -5.78 -8.66 -5.77
CA SER A 105 -5.36 -7.25 -5.66
C SER A 105 -6.32 -6.50 -4.75
N ASP A 106 -5.78 -5.65 -3.87
CA ASP A 106 -6.57 -4.81 -2.99
C ASP A 106 -7.52 -3.87 -3.75
N SER A 107 -7.18 -3.48 -4.98
CA SER A 107 -8.09 -2.73 -5.87
C SER A 107 -9.38 -3.49 -6.24
N LYS A 108 -9.38 -4.83 -6.17
CA LYS A 108 -10.55 -5.68 -6.44
C LYS A 108 -11.32 -6.05 -5.17
N THR A 109 -10.83 -5.60 -4.01
CA THR A 109 -11.37 -5.99 -2.70
C THR A 109 -11.60 -4.77 -1.81
N GLU A 110 -12.12 -3.69 -2.40
CA GLU A 110 -12.41 -2.42 -1.72
C GLU A 110 -11.23 -1.89 -0.89
N HIS A 111 -10.02 -2.02 -1.43
CA HIS A 111 -8.76 -1.58 -0.81
C HIS A 111 -8.44 -2.23 0.55
N LEU A 112 -9.02 -3.40 0.85
CA LEU A 112 -8.64 -4.24 1.98
C LEU A 112 -7.78 -5.43 1.51
N PRO A 113 -6.48 -5.47 1.88
CA PRO A 113 -5.57 -6.53 1.44
C PRO A 113 -5.96 -7.89 2.04
N GLY A 114 -5.77 -8.96 1.27
CA GLY A 114 -5.94 -10.33 1.76
C GLY A 114 -4.82 -10.77 2.70
N LEU A 115 -3.58 -10.42 2.35
CA LEU A 115 -2.38 -10.65 3.15
C LEU A 115 -1.66 -9.33 3.38
N LEU A 116 -1.55 -8.90 4.63
CA LEU A 116 -0.90 -7.64 5.00
C LEU A 116 0.41 -7.94 5.75
N PRO A 117 1.58 -7.82 5.09
CA PRO A 117 2.86 -7.97 5.76
C PRO A 117 3.18 -6.74 6.62
N LEU A 118 3.68 -7.00 7.83
CA LEU A 118 3.94 -6.02 8.87
C LEU A 118 5.29 -6.27 9.55
N VAL A 119 6.05 -5.20 9.75
CA VAL A 119 7.23 -5.14 10.60
C VAL A 119 7.24 -3.80 11.35
N PRO A 120 7.42 -3.79 12.68
CA PRO A 120 7.50 -2.54 13.45
C PRO A 120 8.45 -1.50 12.83
N GLY A 121 8.01 -0.26 12.74
CA GLY A 121 8.76 0.86 12.16
C GLY A 121 8.56 1.08 10.66
N MET A 122 7.81 0.22 9.96
CA MET A 122 7.52 0.43 8.55
C MET A 122 6.50 1.56 8.31
N PRO A 123 6.61 2.31 7.20
CA PRO A 123 5.58 3.23 6.77
C PRO A 123 4.34 2.48 6.27
N VAL A 124 3.17 2.95 6.70
CA VAL A 124 1.87 2.45 6.25
C VAL A 124 1.00 3.62 5.81
N ILE A 125 0.01 3.32 4.98
CA ILE A 125 -1.02 4.27 4.57
C ILE A 125 -2.40 3.68 4.88
N LEU A 126 -3.29 4.51 5.39
CA LEU A 126 -4.69 4.19 5.62
C LEU A 126 -5.42 4.06 4.29
N THR A 127 -6.18 2.99 4.10
CA THR A 127 -6.95 2.76 2.87
C THR A 127 -8.43 3.14 3.01
N GLN A 128 -8.90 3.43 4.21
CA GLN A 128 -10.30 3.73 4.53
C GLN A 128 -10.43 4.97 5.42
N ASN A 129 -11.58 5.63 5.34
CA ASN A 129 -11.95 6.69 6.27
C ASN A 129 -12.44 6.06 7.57
N ILE A 130 -11.72 6.30 8.67
CA ILE A 130 -12.04 5.74 9.99
C ILE A 130 -12.71 6.81 10.85
N ALA A 131 -12.11 7.98 10.93
CA ALA A 131 -12.61 9.11 11.69
C ALA A 131 -12.15 10.41 11.03
N ILE A 132 -12.97 10.93 10.12
CA ILE A 132 -12.65 12.11 9.30
C ILE A 132 -12.36 13.32 10.18
N GLU A 133 -13.13 13.52 11.25
CA GLU A 133 -12.96 14.63 12.20
C GLU A 133 -11.62 14.60 12.94
N LEU A 134 -11.05 13.41 13.13
CA LEU A 134 -9.74 13.20 13.74
C LEU A 134 -8.60 13.18 12.69
N GLY A 135 -8.95 13.43 11.43
CA GLY A 135 -8.05 13.36 10.29
C GLY A 135 -7.71 11.94 9.84
N LEU A 136 -8.28 10.88 10.43
CA LEU A 136 -8.00 9.49 10.06
C LEU A 136 -8.76 9.13 8.77
N ILE A 137 -8.22 9.61 7.65
CA ILE A 137 -8.79 9.48 6.32
C ILE A 137 -7.96 8.57 5.41
N ASN A 138 -8.58 8.08 4.34
CA ASN A 138 -7.89 7.37 3.27
C ASN A 138 -6.73 8.22 2.73
N GLY A 139 -5.55 7.62 2.60
CA GLY A 139 -4.34 8.28 2.14
C GLY A 139 -3.48 8.87 3.26
N MET A 140 -3.94 8.84 4.52
CA MET A 140 -3.12 9.28 5.64
C MET A 140 -1.96 8.32 5.90
N ASN A 141 -0.75 8.86 5.94
CA ASN A 141 0.47 8.12 6.25
C ASN A 141 0.66 7.99 7.77
N GLY A 142 1.24 6.87 8.18
CA GLY A 142 1.68 6.63 9.55
C GLY A 142 2.84 5.64 9.61
N ILE A 143 3.35 5.42 10.80
CA ILE A 143 4.38 4.42 11.08
C ILE A 143 3.75 3.30 11.89
N PHE A 144 3.77 2.08 11.37
CA PHE A 144 3.27 0.92 12.10
C PHE A 144 4.19 0.63 13.28
N ARG A 145 3.62 0.44 14.48
CA ARG A 145 4.38 0.19 15.71
C ARG A 145 4.16 -1.21 16.26
N GLN A 146 2.92 -1.66 16.34
CA GLN A 146 2.58 -2.94 16.94
C GLN A 146 1.26 -3.49 16.40
N LEU A 147 1.17 -4.81 16.28
CA LEU A 147 -0.10 -5.52 16.06
C LEU A 147 -0.57 -6.11 17.39
N VAL A 148 -1.85 -5.96 17.69
CA VAL A 148 -2.51 -6.64 18.81
C VAL A 148 -3.43 -7.71 18.24
N TYR A 149 -3.31 -8.94 18.72
CA TYR A 149 -3.96 -10.13 18.17
C TYR A 149 -4.12 -11.23 19.21
N GLU A 150 -4.93 -12.26 18.92
CA GLU A 150 -5.03 -13.48 19.75
C GLU A 150 -3.84 -14.40 19.48
N GLU A 151 -3.04 -14.73 20.52
CA GLU A 151 -1.80 -15.51 20.38
C GLU A 151 -2.05 -16.93 19.84
N GLU A 152 -3.22 -17.51 20.14
CA GLU A 152 -3.63 -18.83 19.65
C GLU A 152 -3.96 -18.82 18.14
N SER A 153 -4.07 -17.64 17.52
CA SER A 153 -4.35 -17.48 16.09
C SER A 153 -3.09 -17.43 15.22
N VAL A 154 -1.91 -17.58 15.82
CA VAL A 154 -0.63 -17.57 15.11
C VAL A 154 -0.41 -18.92 14.43
N SER A 155 -0.16 -18.89 13.13
CA SER A 155 0.22 -20.06 12.33
C SER A 155 1.56 -19.82 11.63
N THR A 156 2.30 -20.90 11.37
CA THR A 156 3.49 -20.89 10.50
C THR A 156 3.24 -21.66 9.21
N GLU A 157 1.99 -22.07 8.95
CA GLU A 157 1.62 -22.72 7.70
C GLU A 157 1.73 -21.72 6.55
N VAL A 158 2.44 -22.11 5.49
CA VAL A 158 2.69 -21.24 4.34
C VAL A 158 1.40 -21.04 3.56
N LEU A 159 0.88 -19.81 3.55
CA LEU A 159 -0.32 -19.43 2.80
C LEU A 159 -0.01 -18.84 1.42
N SER A 160 1.21 -18.36 1.21
CA SER A 160 1.65 -17.75 -0.04
C SER A 160 3.14 -17.97 -0.25
N ASP A 161 3.51 -18.26 -1.50
CA ASP A 161 4.90 -18.40 -1.94
C ASP A 161 5.65 -17.05 -1.97
N THR A 162 4.95 -15.95 -1.72
CA THR A 162 5.49 -14.58 -1.68
C THR A 162 6.37 -14.34 -0.45
N PHE A 163 6.08 -14.99 0.68
CA PHE A 163 6.69 -14.68 1.97
C PHE A 163 7.66 -15.80 2.41
N PRO A 164 8.74 -15.48 3.15
CA PRO A 164 9.69 -16.49 3.60
C PRO A 164 9.08 -17.54 4.53
N ASN A 165 9.66 -18.75 4.58
CA ASN A 165 9.15 -19.88 5.39
C ASN A 165 9.09 -19.62 6.90
N ASN A 166 9.82 -18.63 7.44
CA ASN A 166 9.80 -18.27 8.86
C ASN A 166 8.76 -17.19 9.22
N THR A 167 7.85 -16.88 8.30
CA THR A 167 6.77 -15.90 8.48
C THR A 167 5.74 -16.40 9.49
N GLN A 168 5.26 -15.49 10.34
CA GLN A 168 4.12 -15.74 11.23
C GLN A 168 2.84 -15.18 10.63
N TYR A 169 1.86 -16.03 10.41
CA TYR A 169 0.54 -15.66 9.91
C TYR A 169 -0.43 -15.48 11.08
N ILE A 170 -1.10 -14.33 11.13
CA ILE A 170 -2.02 -13.96 12.21
C ILE A 170 -3.44 -13.98 11.68
N HIS A 171 -4.24 -14.92 12.17
CA HIS A 171 -5.62 -15.12 11.69
C HIS A 171 -6.67 -14.33 12.48
N ARG A 172 -6.35 -13.85 13.70
CA ARG A 172 -7.25 -13.02 14.52
C ARG A 172 -6.55 -11.77 15.06
N PRO A 173 -6.24 -10.80 14.17
CA PRO A 173 -5.89 -9.45 14.59
C PRO A 173 -7.05 -8.78 15.33
N LEU A 174 -6.74 -7.91 16.29
CA LEU A 174 -7.71 -7.07 17.00
C LEU A 174 -7.61 -5.61 16.56
N TYR A 175 -6.40 -5.06 16.51
CA TYR A 175 -6.10 -3.72 15.98
C TYR A 175 -4.59 -3.56 15.77
N ALA A 176 -4.20 -2.55 14.98
CA ALA A 176 -2.82 -2.12 14.83
C ALA A 176 -2.59 -0.77 15.50
N LEU A 177 -1.48 -0.61 16.23
CA LEU A 177 -1.03 0.68 16.73
C LEU A 177 -0.18 1.37 15.66
N VAL A 178 -0.65 2.53 15.22
CA VAL A 178 0.01 3.34 14.18
C VAL A 178 0.31 4.72 14.75
N GLU A 179 1.56 5.16 14.56
CA GLU A 179 1.96 6.52 14.89
C GLU A 179 1.64 7.45 13.73
N ILE A 180 0.91 8.54 14.00
CA ILE A 180 0.48 9.50 12.98
C ILE A 180 0.99 10.89 13.34
N THR A 181 2.09 11.31 12.68
CA THR A 181 2.82 12.55 13.00
C THR A 181 2.07 13.83 12.64
N LYS A 182 1.02 13.77 11.81
CA LYS A 182 0.25 14.93 11.32
C LYS A 182 -1.23 14.89 11.71
N SER A 183 -1.59 14.17 12.77
CA SER A 183 -2.98 14.18 13.21
C SER A 183 -3.30 15.45 14.01
N LYS A 184 -4.51 15.98 13.83
CA LYS A 184 -5.11 17.00 14.70
C LYS A 184 -5.60 16.41 16.04
N ILE A 185 -5.31 15.13 16.30
CA ILE A 185 -5.62 14.49 17.57
C ILE A 185 -4.78 15.15 18.67
N GLU A 186 -5.34 16.18 19.30
CA GLU A 186 -4.91 16.67 20.61
C GLU A 186 -5.31 15.61 21.65
N CYS A 187 -4.51 14.55 21.76
CA CYS A 187 -4.70 13.55 22.81
C CYS A 187 -4.26 14.18 24.15
N ASN A 188 -5.19 14.84 24.84
CA ASN A 188 -5.04 15.21 26.25
C ASN A 188 -5.31 14.00 27.18
N LEU A 189 -4.82 12.82 26.77
CA LEU A 189 -4.91 11.56 27.52
C LEU A 189 -3.51 11.30 28.10
N THR A 190 -3.38 11.55 29.41
CA THR A 190 -2.12 11.57 30.18
C THR A 190 -1.30 10.26 30.14
N SER A 191 -1.82 9.19 29.53
CA SER A 191 -1.23 7.84 29.51
C SER A 191 -0.90 7.28 28.12
N LEU A 192 -1.27 7.94 27.02
CA LEU A 192 -0.81 7.55 25.68
C LEU A 192 0.27 8.52 25.20
N GLN A 193 1.39 7.97 24.72
CA GLN A 193 2.37 8.77 23.99
C GLN A 193 1.65 9.48 22.84
N SER A 194 1.72 10.82 22.84
CA SER A 194 1.08 11.67 21.84
C SER A 194 1.39 11.11 20.45
N ASN A 195 0.36 10.83 19.65
CA ASN A 195 0.39 10.37 18.24
C ASN A 195 0.22 8.86 17.97
N LEU A 196 0.12 7.98 18.99
CA LEU A 196 -0.26 6.58 18.75
C LEU A 196 -1.78 6.41 18.67
N VAL A 197 -2.25 5.84 17.55
CA VAL A 197 -3.67 5.64 17.27
C VAL A 197 -3.94 4.15 17.03
N PRO A 198 -4.92 3.54 17.73
CA PRO A 198 -5.39 2.20 17.42
C PRO A 198 -6.24 2.22 16.15
N ILE A 199 -5.81 1.45 15.16
CA ILE A 199 -6.51 1.24 13.88
C ILE A 199 -7.25 -0.10 13.95
N PRO A 200 -8.60 -0.08 14.02
CA PRO A 200 -9.38 -1.31 14.10
C PRO A 200 -9.48 -2.00 12.73
N LEU A 201 -9.97 -3.23 12.74
CA LEU A 201 -10.39 -3.91 11.51
C LEU A 201 -11.63 -3.25 10.92
N MET A 202 -11.73 -3.33 9.59
CA MET A 202 -12.89 -2.87 8.82
C MET A 202 -13.46 -4.01 8.00
N GLU A 203 -14.76 -3.92 7.73
CA GLU A 203 -15.47 -4.84 6.88
C GLU A 203 -15.83 -4.18 5.56
N GLN A 204 -15.56 -4.86 4.45
CA GLN A 204 -15.99 -4.45 3.12
C GLN A 204 -16.62 -5.63 2.37
N THR A 205 -17.52 -5.34 1.44
CA THR A 205 -18.16 -6.36 0.59
C THR A 205 -17.83 -6.10 -0.86
N PHE A 206 -17.30 -7.10 -1.55
CA PHE A 206 -16.96 -7.03 -2.98
C PHE A 206 -17.52 -8.23 -3.74
N GLN A 207 -17.66 -8.06 -5.05
CA GLN A 207 -18.15 -9.11 -5.95
C GLN A 207 -17.03 -9.65 -6.82
N ILE A 208 -16.94 -10.97 -6.93
CA ILE A 208 -16.02 -11.66 -7.83
C ILE A 208 -16.80 -12.53 -8.82
N ASN A 209 -16.29 -12.68 -10.05
CA ASN A 209 -16.86 -13.70 -10.93
C ASN A 209 -16.33 -15.08 -10.51
N ILE A 210 -17.24 -16.04 -10.43
CA ILE A 210 -16.91 -17.43 -10.08
C ILE A 210 -15.88 -18.04 -11.04
N THR A 211 -15.87 -17.61 -12.32
CA THR A 211 -14.93 -18.08 -13.34
C THR A 211 -13.47 -17.76 -13.02
N ASP A 212 -13.24 -16.67 -12.30
CA ASP A 212 -11.92 -16.12 -12.03
C ASP A 212 -11.28 -16.89 -10.85
N VAL A 213 -12.14 -17.49 -10.01
CA VAL A 213 -11.73 -18.04 -8.72
C VAL A 213 -11.93 -19.56 -8.61
N LEU A 214 -12.85 -20.19 -9.34
CA LEU A 214 -13.00 -21.65 -9.31
C LEU A 214 -12.17 -22.38 -10.40
N PRO A 215 -11.65 -23.59 -10.09
CA PRO A 215 -11.08 -24.50 -11.09
C PRO A 215 -12.07 -24.78 -12.22
N LYS A 216 -11.55 -25.02 -13.44
CA LYS A 216 -12.39 -25.25 -14.65
C LYS A 216 -13.45 -26.33 -14.45
N ASP A 217 -13.13 -27.36 -13.66
CA ASP A 217 -13.98 -28.54 -13.45
C ASP A 217 -15.18 -28.28 -12.50
N LYS A 218 -15.11 -27.23 -11.68
CA LYS A 218 -16.22 -26.80 -10.79
C LYS A 218 -17.01 -25.62 -11.35
N ARG A 219 -16.73 -25.19 -12.59
CA ARG A 219 -17.47 -24.08 -13.21
C ARG A 219 -18.90 -24.51 -13.52
N PRO A 220 -19.90 -23.66 -13.24
CA PRO A 220 -21.27 -23.96 -13.63
C PRO A 220 -21.35 -24.11 -15.16
N LYS A 221 -22.03 -25.16 -15.65
CA LYS A 221 -22.24 -25.45 -17.09
C LYS A 221 -23.11 -24.40 -17.82
N SER A 222 -23.52 -23.34 -17.12
CA SER A 222 -24.37 -22.27 -17.63
C SER A 222 -23.50 -21.05 -17.98
N ASN A 223 -23.71 -20.47 -19.16
CA ASN A 223 -23.06 -19.24 -19.63
C ASN A 223 -23.46 -17.96 -18.86
N ARG A 224 -24.22 -18.08 -17.75
CA ARG A 224 -24.50 -16.92 -16.89
C ARG A 224 -23.26 -16.60 -16.05
N LYS A 225 -22.79 -15.35 -16.12
CA LYS A 225 -21.81 -14.78 -15.18
C LYS A 225 -22.37 -14.93 -13.76
N ALA A 226 -21.91 -15.94 -13.05
CA ALA A 226 -22.28 -16.16 -11.67
C ALA A 226 -21.30 -15.36 -10.81
N THR A 227 -21.79 -14.32 -10.13
CA THR A 227 -21.01 -13.51 -9.21
C THR A 227 -21.17 -14.03 -7.79
N LEU A 228 -20.09 -13.97 -7.01
CA LEU A 228 -20.06 -14.32 -5.60
C LEU A 228 -19.78 -13.05 -4.80
N SER A 229 -20.64 -12.76 -3.83
CA SER A 229 -20.46 -11.65 -2.90
C SER A 229 -19.67 -12.13 -1.70
N ILE A 230 -18.49 -11.53 -1.48
CA ILE A 230 -17.56 -11.84 -0.40
C ILE A 230 -17.56 -10.66 0.56
N LYS A 231 -17.72 -10.96 1.85
CA LYS A 231 -17.51 -9.98 2.92
C LYS A 231 -16.14 -10.25 3.56
N ARG A 232 -15.24 -9.28 3.47
CA ARG A 232 -13.88 -9.32 4.03
C ARG A 232 -13.76 -8.45 5.27
N CYS A 233 -13.14 -8.98 6.32
CA CYS A 233 -12.72 -8.26 7.51
C CYS A 233 -11.18 -8.22 7.57
N ALA A 234 -10.59 -7.02 7.56
CA ALA A 234 -9.13 -6.84 7.57
C ALA A 234 -8.73 -5.46 8.10
N LEU A 235 -7.43 -5.27 8.40
CA LEU A 235 -6.90 -3.94 8.72
C LEU A 235 -6.91 -3.04 7.46
N PRO A 236 -7.40 -1.80 7.54
CA PRO A 236 -7.43 -0.84 6.43
C PRO A 236 -6.07 -0.16 6.25
N LEU A 237 -5.00 -0.95 6.16
CA LEU A 237 -3.62 -0.50 6.06
C LEU A 237 -2.93 -1.22 4.91
N VAL A 238 -2.02 -0.52 4.23
CA VAL A 238 -1.07 -1.12 3.29
C VAL A 238 0.32 -0.53 3.49
N PRO A 239 1.41 -1.27 3.18
CA PRO A 239 2.75 -0.71 3.24
C PRO A 239 2.89 0.50 2.31
N ALA A 240 3.71 1.48 2.70
CA ALA A 240 3.85 2.76 2.00
C ALA A 240 5.29 3.06 1.57
N TYR A 241 6.10 2.03 1.30
CA TYR A 241 7.42 2.22 0.65
C TYR A 241 7.24 2.61 -0.83
N CYS A 242 6.22 2.05 -1.46
CA CYS A 242 5.82 2.33 -2.82
C CYS A 242 4.35 2.77 -2.89
N ILE A 243 4.07 3.80 -3.68
CA ILE A 243 2.72 4.28 -3.97
C ILE A 243 2.51 4.41 -5.48
N THR A 244 1.26 4.36 -5.92
CA THR A 244 0.95 4.60 -7.32
C THR A 244 1.05 6.08 -7.67
N THR A 245 1.40 6.39 -8.91
CA THR A 245 1.49 7.78 -9.39
C THR A 245 0.18 8.55 -9.20
N HIS A 246 -0.97 7.92 -9.42
CA HIS A 246 -2.27 8.54 -9.19
C HIS A 246 -2.51 8.91 -7.71
N LYS A 247 -2.07 8.07 -6.74
CA LYS A 247 -2.18 8.39 -5.30
C LYS A 247 -1.22 9.49 -4.86
N SER A 248 -0.15 9.75 -5.62
CA SER A 248 0.75 10.89 -5.39
C SER A 248 0.19 12.23 -5.89
N GLN A 249 -0.94 12.23 -6.62
CA GLN A 249 -1.51 13.45 -7.18
C GLN A 249 -1.94 14.43 -6.09
N GLY A 250 -1.50 15.69 -6.22
CA GLY A 250 -1.76 16.74 -5.23
C GLY A 250 -0.78 16.76 -4.05
N GLN A 251 0.09 15.75 -3.92
CA GLN A 251 1.15 15.74 -2.92
C GLN A 251 2.44 16.36 -3.48
N THR A 252 3.15 17.11 -2.63
CA THR A 252 4.51 17.56 -2.91
C THR A 252 5.47 16.61 -2.20
N LEU A 253 6.37 15.99 -2.96
CA LEU A 253 7.39 15.09 -2.43
C LEU A 253 8.73 15.82 -2.47
N ASN A 254 9.49 15.75 -1.38
CA ASN A 254 10.81 16.39 -1.32
C ASN A 254 11.81 15.66 -2.20
N ASN A 255 11.75 14.33 -2.23
CA ASN A 255 12.58 13.44 -3.03
C ASN A 255 11.71 12.29 -3.50
N VAL A 256 11.95 11.79 -4.72
CA VAL A 256 11.14 10.71 -5.29
C VAL A 256 11.98 9.78 -6.13
N VAL A 257 11.63 8.49 -6.05
CA VAL A 257 12.20 7.46 -6.92
C VAL A 257 11.10 6.98 -7.85
N ILE A 258 11.33 6.94 -9.17
CA ILE A 258 10.27 6.66 -10.16
C ILE A 258 10.65 5.49 -11.06
N ASP A 259 9.72 4.58 -11.30
CA ASP A 259 9.78 3.63 -12.41
C ASP A 259 9.12 4.24 -13.66
N LEU A 260 9.89 4.46 -14.73
CA LEU A 260 9.38 4.97 -16.01
C LEU A 260 9.08 3.88 -17.03
N LYS A 261 9.19 2.59 -16.68
CA LYS A 261 8.84 1.51 -17.60
C LYS A 261 7.32 1.41 -17.74
N LEU A 262 6.84 1.65 -18.96
CA LEU A 262 5.42 1.53 -19.29
C LEU A 262 4.94 0.07 -19.32
N PRO A 263 3.66 -0.19 -18.96
CA PRO A 263 3.02 -1.44 -19.33
C PRO A 263 2.92 -1.58 -20.85
N LYS A 264 2.81 -2.83 -21.32
CA LYS A 264 2.62 -3.15 -22.75
C LYS A 264 1.25 -2.71 -23.30
N GLU A 265 0.31 -2.34 -22.43
CA GLU A 265 -1.05 -1.94 -22.77
C GLU A 265 -1.21 -0.41 -22.67
N ASN A 266 -2.03 0.17 -23.55
CA ASN A 266 -2.08 1.62 -23.82
C ASN A 266 -2.78 2.47 -22.75
N ASP A 267 -3.39 1.86 -21.73
CA ASP A 267 -4.40 2.55 -20.90
C ASP A 267 -3.79 3.47 -19.82
N ASP A 268 -2.55 3.25 -19.39
CA ASP A 268 -1.89 4.03 -18.32
C ASP A 268 -0.90 5.09 -18.83
N ILE A 269 -0.86 5.28 -20.14
CA ILE A 269 0.11 6.12 -20.84
C ILE A 269 0.04 7.60 -20.40
N ALA A 270 -1.15 8.11 -20.04
CA ALA A 270 -1.33 9.46 -19.52
C ALA A 270 -0.68 9.69 -18.14
N ALA A 271 -0.30 8.62 -17.42
CA ALA A 271 0.22 8.71 -16.07
C ALA A 271 1.70 9.15 -15.99
N ILE A 272 2.49 9.09 -17.08
CA ILE A 272 3.93 9.46 -17.08
C ILE A 272 4.16 10.94 -16.74
N TYR A 273 3.22 11.80 -17.11
CA TYR A 273 3.29 13.22 -16.80
C TYR A 273 3.03 13.51 -15.31
N VAL A 274 2.43 12.57 -14.57
CA VAL A 274 2.06 12.75 -13.17
C VAL A 274 3.26 12.74 -12.22
N PRO A 275 4.26 11.84 -12.33
CA PRO A 275 5.32 11.70 -11.33
C PRO A 275 6.49 12.69 -11.48
N LEU A 276 6.90 13.09 -12.70
CA LEU A 276 8.05 13.99 -12.87
C LEU A 276 7.83 15.39 -12.24
N PRO A 277 6.70 16.07 -12.42
CA PRO A 277 6.44 17.36 -11.77
C PRO A 277 6.27 17.31 -10.23
N ARG A 278 6.41 16.14 -9.58
CA ARG A 278 6.23 16.01 -8.12
C ARG A 278 7.39 16.59 -7.31
N VAL A 279 8.55 16.78 -7.93
CA VAL A 279 9.74 17.34 -7.31
C VAL A 279 10.09 18.72 -7.88
N LYS A 280 10.75 19.55 -7.07
CA LYS A 280 11.08 20.94 -7.43
C LYS A 280 12.38 21.08 -8.21
N ARG A 281 13.27 20.09 -8.16
CA ARG A 281 14.60 20.12 -8.75
C ARG A 281 14.90 18.75 -9.36
N LEU A 282 15.68 18.72 -10.44
CA LEU A 282 16.12 17.46 -11.04
C LEU A 282 16.95 16.60 -10.07
N ALA A 283 17.73 17.23 -9.19
CA ALA A 283 18.53 16.55 -8.17
C ALA A 283 17.68 15.77 -7.15
N ASP A 284 16.40 16.11 -7.01
CA ASP A 284 15.46 15.45 -6.10
C ASP A 284 14.72 14.26 -6.75
N LEU A 285 15.03 13.98 -8.03
CA LEU A 285 14.52 12.85 -8.81
C LEU A 285 15.56 11.74 -8.93
N VAL A 286 15.14 10.48 -8.78
CA VAL A 286 15.87 9.29 -9.25
C VAL A 286 14.95 8.44 -10.11
N ILE A 287 15.49 7.87 -11.18
CA ILE A 287 14.80 6.94 -12.06
C ILE A 287 15.38 5.54 -11.84
N LEU A 288 14.51 4.57 -11.55
CA LEU A 288 14.93 3.23 -11.13
C LEU A 288 15.76 2.48 -12.17
N ARG A 289 15.42 2.64 -13.46
CA ARG A 289 15.99 1.87 -14.57
C ARG A 289 15.91 2.64 -15.88
N HIS A 290 16.68 2.17 -16.86
CA HIS A 290 16.57 2.67 -18.22
C HIS A 290 15.15 2.52 -18.77
N PHE A 291 14.75 3.49 -19.58
CA PHE A 291 13.43 3.59 -20.20
C PHE A 291 13.59 4.13 -21.63
N ASP A 292 12.62 3.84 -22.49
CA ASP A 292 12.71 4.24 -23.90
C ASP A 292 12.40 5.71 -24.09
N TYR A 293 13.11 6.37 -25.03
CA TYR A 293 12.86 7.76 -25.41
C TYR A 293 11.39 8.03 -25.76
N GLN A 294 10.74 7.04 -26.39
CA GLN A 294 9.33 7.13 -26.81
C GLN A 294 8.37 7.46 -25.67
N VAL A 295 8.72 7.07 -24.43
CA VAL A 295 7.96 7.39 -23.21
C VAL A 295 7.76 8.89 -23.04
N LEU A 296 8.73 9.72 -23.45
CA LEU A 296 8.68 11.18 -23.30
C LEU A 296 7.88 11.90 -24.40
N LEU A 297 7.61 11.22 -25.51
CA LEU A 297 6.87 11.79 -26.65
C LEU A 297 5.36 11.63 -26.52
N ILE A 298 4.95 10.88 -25.50
CA ILE A 298 3.55 10.60 -25.23
C ILE A 298 2.86 11.88 -24.78
N LYS A 299 1.82 12.27 -25.54
CA LYS A 299 0.95 13.37 -25.13
C LYS A 299 0.04 12.89 -23.98
N PRO A 300 -0.07 13.67 -22.89
CA PRO A 300 -1.10 13.39 -21.91
C PRO A 300 -2.47 13.52 -22.60
N ASN A 301 -3.28 12.45 -22.59
CA ASN A 301 -4.70 12.61 -22.84
C ASN A 301 -5.21 13.52 -21.72
N LEU A 302 -5.59 14.77 -22.03
CA LEU A 302 -6.15 15.67 -21.03
C LEU A 302 -7.34 14.95 -20.37
N PRO A 303 -7.33 14.72 -19.05
CA PRO A 303 -8.59 14.58 -18.34
C PRO A 303 -9.33 15.91 -18.49
N ALA A 304 -10.63 15.86 -18.72
CA ALA A 304 -11.49 17.03 -18.71
C ALA A 304 -11.26 17.88 -17.44
N PRO A 305 -11.58 19.20 -17.47
CA PRO A 305 -11.42 20.07 -16.31
C PRO A 305 -12.10 19.46 -15.09
N ILE A 306 -11.47 19.66 -13.93
CA ILE A 306 -11.94 19.25 -12.61
C ILE A 306 -13.40 19.69 -12.44
N ALA A 307 -14.32 18.73 -12.58
CA ALA A 307 -15.67 18.86 -12.07
C ALA A 307 -15.67 18.23 -10.68
N GLU A 308 -16.18 19.00 -9.71
CA GLU A 308 -16.50 18.53 -8.37
C GLU A 308 -17.34 17.25 -8.45
N SER A 309 -16.95 16.27 -7.62
CA SER A 309 -17.70 15.07 -7.22
C SER A 309 -18.95 14.71 -8.05
N THR A 310 -18.87 13.63 -8.84
CA THR A 310 -19.98 12.70 -9.05
C THR A 310 -19.47 11.30 -9.35
N ASP A 311 -20.32 10.34 -9.00
CA ASP A 311 -20.05 8.92 -8.78
C ASP A 311 -19.58 8.12 -10.00
N ASP A 312 -18.93 6.99 -9.68
CA ASP A 312 -18.94 5.69 -10.36
C ASP A 312 -19.08 5.66 -11.90
N LEU A 313 -17.98 5.31 -12.56
CA LEU A 313 -18.04 4.48 -13.77
C LEU A 313 -16.99 3.37 -13.71
N ILE A 314 -17.45 2.20 -13.26
CA ILE A 314 -16.78 0.91 -13.40
C ILE A 314 -16.75 0.56 -14.90
N VAL A 315 -15.56 0.50 -15.49
CA VAL A 315 -15.34 -0.15 -16.79
C VAL A 315 -14.53 -1.42 -16.56
N ASN A 316 -15.15 -2.55 -16.91
CA ASN A 316 -14.60 -3.90 -16.86
C ASN A 316 -13.26 -3.99 -17.59
N GLN A 317 -12.18 -4.33 -16.88
CA GLN A 317 -10.90 -4.70 -17.47
C GLN A 317 -10.80 -6.22 -17.67
N GLY A 318 -10.45 -6.60 -18.90
CA GLY A 318 -10.17 -7.98 -19.29
C GLY A 318 -8.94 -8.54 -18.58
N ASP A 319 -9.01 -9.82 -18.29
CA ASP A 319 -8.06 -10.58 -17.50
C ASP A 319 -6.82 -10.95 -18.34
N SER A 320 -5.80 -10.09 -18.32
CA SER A 320 -4.46 -10.41 -18.83
C SER A 320 -3.58 -10.87 -17.66
N ARG A 321 -3.36 -12.19 -17.52
CA ARG A 321 -2.26 -12.70 -16.69
C ARG A 321 -0.96 -12.10 -17.20
N VAL A 322 -0.36 -11.20 -16.41
CA VAL A 322 0.97 -10.68 -16.71
C VAL A 322 1.97 -11.77 -16.38
N ASN A 323 2.44 -12.49 -17.41
CA ASN A 323 3.69 -13.23 -17.31
C ASN A 323 4.81 -12.21 -17.17
N LEU A 324 5.39 -12.13 -15.97
CA LEU A 324 6.65 -11.46 -15.71
C LEU A 324 7.79 -12.41 -16.16
N ASP A 325 7.93 -12.67 -17.46
CA ASP A 325 9.11 -13.38 -17.96
C ASP A 325 10.33 -12.42 -18.03
N ASP A 326 11.36 -12.84 -17.27
CA ASP A 326 12.80 -12.69 -17.48
C ASP A 326 13.52 -11.33 -17.31
N GLY A 327 13.07 -10.44 -16.40
CA GLY A 327 13.96 -9.35 -15.98
C GLY A 327 13.45 -8.33 -14.98
N ILE A 328 12.15 -8.33 -14.66
CA ILE A 328 11.58 -7.41 -13.67
C ILE A 328 11.96 -7.86 -12.26
N ASP A 329 11.99 -9.16 -12.00
CA ASP A 329 12.33 -9.67 -10.68
C ASP A 329 13.79 -9.41 -10.35
N SER A 330 14.76 -9.78 -11.19
CA SER A 330 16.18 -9.65 -10.82
C SER A 330 16.62 -8.20 -10.60
N GLU A 331 16.27 -7.23 -11.43
CA GLU A 331 16.75 -5.84 -11.29
C GLU A 331 16.05 -5.05 -10.16
N ILE A 332 14.73 -5.24 -9.99
CA ILE A 332 13.99 -4.63 -8.89
C ILE A 332 14.35 -5.31 -7.56
N ILE A 333 14.47 -6.65 -7.52
CA ILE A 333 14.97 -7.38 -6.35
C ILE A 333 16.41 -6.97 -6.06
N THR A 334 17.25 -6.83 -7.08
CA THR A 334 18.61 -6.32 -6.94
C THR A 334 18.57 -4.92 -6.37
N LEU A 335 17.65 -4.03 -6.77
CA LEU A 335 17.57 -2.69 -6.22
C LEU A 335 17.02 -2.63 -4.79
N VAL A 336 16.00 -3.41 -4.45
CA VAL A 336 15.50 -3.53 -3.08
C VAL A 336 16.52 -4.22 -2.17
N ASN A 337 17.32 -5.17 -2.68
CA ASN A 337 18.53 -5.68 -2.03
C ASN A 337 19.60 -4.57 -1.87
N HIS A 338 19.82 -3.75 -2.91
CA HIS A 338 20.75 -2.61 -2.91
C HIS A 338 20.27 -1.46 -2.01
N LEU A 339 19.04 -1.51 -1.52
CA LEU A 339 18.48 -0.62 -0.50
C LEU A 339 18.66 -1.14 0.94
N SER A 340 19.10 -2.41 1.12
CA SER A 340 18.99 -3.12 2.43
C SER A 340 20.30 -3.61 3.08
N ASN A 341 21.43 -3.65 2.38
CA ASN A 341 22.74 -4.02 2.98
C ASN A 341 23.46 -2.78 3.56
N ASP A 342 23.15 -2.41 4.80
CA ASP A 342 24.13 -1.98 5.81
C ASP A 342 23.41 -1.28 6.96
N ALA A 343 22.99 -2.08 7.94
CA ALA A 343 22.64 -1.61 9.28
C ALA A 343 23.44 -2.40 10.33
N SER A 344 24.75 -2.50 10.13
CA SER A 344 25.70 -2.96 11.16
C SER A 344 26.22 -1.78 11.98
N SER A 345 25.36 -0.88 12.43
CA SER A 345 25.70 0.03 13.52
C SER A 345 24.44 0.63 14.11
N ILE A 346 24.33 0.52 15.45
CA ILE A 346 23.43 1.28 16.35
C ILE A 346 22.14 0.54 16.77
N ASN A 347 22.29 -0.12 17.93
CA ASN A 347 21.40 -0.19 19.09
C ASN A 347 20.47 -1.41 19.31
N THR A 348 21.03 -2.33 20.10
CA THR A 348 20.52 -3.01 21.31
C THR A 348 19.00 -3.14 21.49
N PRO A 349 18.45 -4.37 21.55
CA PRO A 349 17.08 -4.61 21.95
C PRO A 349 16.88 -4.33 23.45
N LEU A 350 15.89 -3.50 23.77
CA LEU A 350 15.29 -3.46 25.11
C LEU A 350 14.62 -4.81 25.38
N THR A 351 15.37 -5.72 25.98
CA THR A 351 14.84 -6.93 26.60
C THR A 351 14.27 -6.55 27.96
N SER A 352 12.98 -6.27 28.03
CA SER A 352 12.23 -6.35 29.28
C SER A 352 11.15 -7.40 29.11
N LYS A 353 11.33 -8.54 29.78
CA LYS A 353 10.29 -9.55 30.03
C LYS A 353 9.01 -8.85 30.50
N PRO A 354 7.81 -9.31 30.10
CA PRO A 354 6.59 -8.85 30.75
C PRO A 354 6.58 -9.42 32.18
N SER A 355 6.76 -8.54 33.16
CA SER A 355 6.41 -8.83 34.54
C SER A 355 4.91 -9.11 34.59
N SER A 356 4.57 -10.29 35.11
CA SER A 356 3.21 -10.72 35.40
C SER A 356 2.45 -9.66 36.20
N VAL A 357 1.50 -8.99 35.56
CA VAL A 357 0.47 -8.22 36.27
C VAL A 357 -0.71 -9.15 36.48
N THR A 358 -0.82 -9.69 37.69
CA THR A 358 -1.99 -10.39 38.18
C THR A 358 -3.13 -9.38 38.29
N ILE A 359 -4.14 -9.48 37.43
CA ILE A 359 -5.38 -8.69 37.55
C ILE A 359 -6.26 -9.38 38.61
N PRO A 360 -6.73 -8.68 39.66
CA PRO A 360 -7.70 -9.23 40.59
C PRO A 360 -9.05 -9.41 39.90
N THR A 361 -9.61 -10.60 40.03
CA THR A 361 -10.99 -10.92 39.67
C THR A 361 -11.97 -10.09 40.51
N SER A 362 -12.68 -9.13 39.88
CA SER A 362 -13.95 -8.63 40.40
C SER A 362 -14.84 -8.12 39.27
N THR A 363 -15.73 -9.00 38.81
CA THR A 363 -17.15 -8.77 38.52
C THR A 363 -17.58 -7.36 38.07
N GLN A 364 -17.50 -7.04 36.77
CA GLN A 364 -18.45 -6.13 36.08
C GLN A 364 -18.55 -6.45 34.58
N HIS A 365 -19.06 -7.64 34.25
CA HIS A 365 -19.56 -7.97 32.92
C HIS A 365 -21.05 -7.60 32.83
N SER A 366 -21.37 -6.37 32.43
CA SER A 366 -22.70 -6.05 31.84
C SER A 366 -22.88 -4.64 31.24
N THR A 367 -21.99 -3.66 31.43
CA THR A 367 -22.36 -2.25 31.11
C THR A 367 -21.77 -1.66 29.82
N ILE A 368 -20.77 -2.26 29.17
CA ILE A 368 -20.11 -1.63 28.00
C ILE A 368 -20.87 -1.89 26.67
N ARG A 369 -21.83 -2.82 26.64
CA ARG A 369 -22.59 -3.14 25.41
C ARG A 369 -23.77 -2.20 25.11
N ALA A 370 -24.10 -1.27 26.02
CA ALA A 370 -25.30 -0.41 25.87
C ALA A 370 -24.99 1.04 25.40
N ALA A 371 -23.75 1.52 25.52
CA ALA A 371 -23.43 2.92 25.22
C ALA A 371 -23.20 3.21 23.72
N ALA A 372 -22.89 2.20 22.90
CA ALA A 372 -22.60 2.40 21.47
C ALA A 372 -23.84 2.32 20.56
N SER A 373 -24.99 1.83 21.05
CA SER A 373 -26.23 1.72 20.25
C SER A 373 -27.25 2.83 20.50
N SER A 374 -27.05 3.69 21.51
CA SER A 374 -28.00 4.77 21.86
C SER A 374 -27.80 6.07 21.08
N ASN A 375 -26.62 6.30 20.50
CA ASN A 375 -26.31 7.58 19.82
C ASN A 375 -26.59 7.59 18.32
N TYR A 376 -27.09 6.48 17.75
CA TYR A 376 -27.41 6.38 16.31
C TYR A 376 -28.91 6.56 15.97
N MET A 377 -29.78 6.76 16.97
CA MET A 377 -31.24 6.88 16.76
C MET A 377 -31.81 8.29 17.05
N ALA A 378 -30.99 9.28 17.40
CA ALA A 378 -31.48 10.59 17.85
C ALA A 378 -31.46 11.73 16.80
N HIS A 379 -30.98 11.51 15.58
CA HIS A 379 -30.89 12.57 14.55
C HIS A 379 -31.78 12.41 13.32
N ALA A 380 -32.71 11.44 13.31
CA ALA A 380 -33.70 11.28 12.24
C ALA A 380 -35.12 11.64 12.74
N THR A 381 -35.33 12.87 13.23
CA THR A 381 -36.66 13.53 13.27
C THR A 381 -36.54 14.97 13.77
N LYS A 382 -36.44 15.94 12.85
CA LYS A 382 -37.22 17.20 12.85
C LYS A 382 -36.70 18.18 11.79
N LYS A 383 -37.62 18.49 10.88
CA LYS A 383 -37.67 19.56 9.87
C LYS A 383 -36.78 19.42 8.64
#